data_AF-A0AAD4ILX1-F1
#
_entry.id   AF-A0AAD4ILX1-F1
#
_cell.length_a   1.000
_cell.length_b   1.000
_cell.length_c   1.000
_cell.angle_alpha   90.00
_cell.angle_beta   90.00
_cell.angle_gamma   90.00
#
_symmetry.space_group_name_H-M   'P 1'
#
loop_
_entity.id
_entity.type
_entity.pdbx_description
1 polymer ?
#
loop_
_entity_poly.entity_id
_entity_poly.type
_entity_poly.pdbx_seq_one_letter_code
_entity_poly.pdbx_strand_id
1 'polypeptide(L)'
;MARGLDKKESSLMFREISPPYRWDQDSDSHYLRLTLPGFASSDVSLNMDKYGHLVVRGTRQMTEHKYLSFEETFDVPDDGDLEQAGGMFEDDQIYRVVIPKKKKYLGQRNINEDDHGHDSIFPKSGIGSPKTLPNKPSHPLPPPLISVDNSIKKIAFFIAILIATYVAWLNR
;
A
#
# COMPACT_ATOMS: atom_id res chain seq x y z
N MET A 1 -59.13 -27.32 -0.24
CA MET A 1 -57.85 -27.65 -0.90
C MET A 1 -56.83 -26.61 -0.47
N ALA A 2 -56.02 -26.92 0.54
CA ALA A 2 -54.95 -26.03 0.99
C ALA A 2 -53.77 -26.19 0.00
N ARG A 3 -53.47 -25.12 -0.75
CA ARG A 3 -52.25 -25.02 -1.54
C ARG A 3 -51.10 -24.84 -0.57
N GLY A 4 -50.35 -25.91 -0.31
CA GLY A 4 -49.13 -25.85 0.49
C GLY A 4 -48.12 -24.95 -0.19
N LEU A 5 -47.68 -23.91 0.54
CA LEU A 5 -46.50 -23.13 0.19
C LEU A 5 -45.28 -24.07 0.22
N ASP A 6 -44.72 -24.42 -0.94
CA ASP A 6 -43.32 -24.76 -1.03
C ASP A 6 -42.50 -23.47 -0.90
N LYS A 7 -42.37 -22.98 0.34
CA LYS A 7 -41.37 -21.97 0.65
C LYS A 7 -40.02 -22.69 0.59
N LYS A 8 -39.46 -22.77 -0.62
CA LYS A 8 -38.07 -23.19 -0.82
C LYS A 8 -37.22 -22.11 -0.18
N GLU A 9 -36.91 -22.26 1.11
CA GLU A 9 -35.90 -21.45 1.76
C GLU A 9 -34.59 -21.73 1.03
N SER A 10 -34.24 -20.83 0.11
CA SER A 10 -32.91 -20.75 -0.47
C SER A 10 -31.96 -20.33 0.63
N SER A 11 -31.44 -21.31 1.39
CA SER A 11 -30.40 -21.05 2.38
C SER A 11 -29.17 -20.53 1.65
N LEU A 12 -28.86 -19.23 1.86
CA LEU A 12 -27.61 -18.65 1.39
C LEU A 12 -26.46 -19.29 2.17
N MET A 13 -25.50 -19.87 1.46
CA MET A 13 -24.28 -20.43 2.02
C MET A 13 -23.14 -19.43 1.85
N PHE A 14 -22.63 -18.92 2.96
CA PHE A 14 -21.42 -18.11 3.01
C PHE A 14 -20.24 -18.99 3.39
N ARG A 15 -19.18 -18.94 2.59
CA ARG A 15 -17.92 -19.63 2.89
C ARG A 15 -16.81 -18.62 3.00
N GLU A 16 -16.19 -18.58 4.17
CA GLU A 16 -14.96 -17.83 4.38
C GLU A 16 -13.74 -18.68 3.97
N ILE A 17 -12.73 -18.04 3.40
CA ILE A 17 -11.44 -18.63 3.09
C ILE A 17 -10.30 -17.72 3.53
N SER A 18 -9.14 -18.32 3.81
CA SER A 18 -7.88 -17.60 3.93
C SER A 18 -7.06 -17.84 2.66
N PRO A 19 -6.92 -16.84 1.77
CA PRO A 19 -6.17 -17.00 0.54
C PRO A 19 -4.67 -17.17 0.84
N PRO A 20 -3.96 -18.03 0.09
CA PRO A 20 -2.50 -18.08 0.15
C PRO A 20 -1.92 -16.70 -0.20
N TYR A 21 -0.92 -16.27 0.56
CA TYR A 21 -0.26 -14.98 0.34
C TYR A 21 1.26 -15.08 0.45
N ARG A 22 1.93 -14.09 -0.13
CA ARG A 22 3.38 -13.93 -0.05
C ARG A 22 3.77 -12.45 -0.06
N TRP A 23 4.78 -12.12 0.73
CA TRP A 23 5.49 -10.86 0.64
C TRP A 23 6.72 -10.98 -0.27
N ASP A 24 6.86 -10.00 -1.15
CA ASP A 24 8.05 -9.75 -1.97
C ASP A 24 8.42 -8.27 -1.84
N GLN A 25 9.64 -7.87 -2.22
CA GLN A 25 10.05 -6.48 -2.21
C GLN A 25 11.14 -6.21 -3.24
N ASP A 26 11.29 -4.95 -3.62
CA ASP A 26 12.41 -4.43 -4.38
C ASP A 26 12.98 -3.16 -3.73
N SER A 27 13.83 -2.40 -4.44
CA SER A 27 14.47 -1.19 -3.90
C SER A 27 13.46 -0.10 -3.55
N ASP A 28 12.32 -0.07 -4.23
CA ASP A 28 11.39 1.06 -4.25
C ASP A 28 10.02 0.71 -3.66
N SER A 29 9.66 -0.56 -3.53
CA SER A 29 8.33 -0.99 -3.08
C SER A 29 8.35 -2.33 -2.32
N HIS A 30 7.32 -2.50 -1.51
CA HIS A 30 6.90 -3.79 -0.96
C HIS A 30 5.71 -4.30 -1.78
N TYR A 31 5.64 -5.61 -1.94
CA TYR A 31 4.60 -6.28 -2.71
C TYR A 31 3.95 -7.36 -1.87
N LEU A 32 2.63 -7.30 -1.74
CA LEU A 32 1.83 -8.39 -1.19
C LEU A 32 1.09 -9.06 -2.35
N ARG A 33 1.31 -10.35 -2.53
CA ARG A 33 0.65 -11.16 -3.56
C ARG A 33 -0.33 -12.11 -2.88
N LEU A 34 -1.62 -12.04 -3.25
CA LEU A 34 -2.66 -12.97 -2.80
C LEU A 34 -3.15 -13.81 -3.97
N THR A 35 -3.22 -15.13 -3.79
CA THR A 35 -3.80 -16.03 -4.79
C THR A 35 -5.33 -16.08 -4.64
N LEU A 36 -6.03 -15.36 -5.51
CA LEU A 36 -7.48 -15.15 -5.51
C LEU A 36 -8.12 -15.62 -6.83
N PRO A 37 -8.09 -16.92 -7.15
CA PRO A 37 -8.53 -17.42 -8.46
C PRO A 37 -10.02 -17.21 -8.65
N GLY A 38 -10.41 -16.42 -9.65
CA GLY A 38 -11.81 -16.17 -10.02
C GLY A 38 -12.51 -15.08 -9.19
N PHE A 39 -11.76 -14.25 -8.47
CA PHE A 39 -12.24 -12.95 -7.99
C PHE A 39 -11.99 -11.89 -9.06
N ALA A 40 -12.90 -10.95 -9.23
CA ALA A 40 -12.67 -9.75 -10.03
C ALA A 40 -12.08 -8.63 -9.17
N SER A 41 -11.49 -7.61 -9.81
CA SER A 41 -11.02 -6.39 -9.13
C SER A 41 -12.13 -5.66 -8.38
N SER A 42 -13.37 -5.72 -8.87
CA SER A 42 -14.55 -5.17 -8.21
C SER A 42 -14.96 -5.92 -6.94
N ASP A 43 -14.56 -7.18 -6.82
CA ASP A 43 -14.91 -8.05 -5.69
C ASP A 43 -13.95 -7.87 -4.51
N VAL A 44 -12.85 -7.15 -4.71
CA VAL A 44 -11.75 -6.99 -3.74
C VAL A 44 -11.61 -5.52 -3.37
N SER A 45 -11.46 -5.26 -2.07
CA SER A 45 -11.24 -3.94 -1.49
C SER A 45 -9.96 -3.93 -0.67
N LEU A 46 -9.22 -2.83 -0.79
CA LEU A 46 -7.98 -2.58 -0.08
C LEU A 46 -8.17 -1.38 0.84
N ASN A 47 -8.12 -1.62 2.15
CA ASN A 47 -8.34 -0.60 3.17
C ASN A 47 -7.15 -0.56 4.15
N MET A 48 -7.06 0.53 4.90
CA MET A 48 -6.15 0.64 6.04
C MET A 48 -6.98 0.68 7.32
N ASP A 49 -6.61 -0.14 8.30
CA ASP A 49 -7.24 -0.08 9.63
C ASP A 49 -6.67 1.09 10.46
N LYS A 50 -7.38 1.46 11.53
CA LYS A 50 -6.99 2.55 12.45
C LYS A 50 -5.63 2.38 13.11
N TYR A 51 -5.08 1.16 13.13
CA TYR A 51 -3.75 0.87 13.65
C TYR A 51 -2.64 0.88 12.60
N GLY A 52 -2.96 1.21 11.34
CA GLY A 52 -1.97 1.23 10.24
C GLY A 52 -1.69 -0.14 9.63
N HIS A 53 -2.59 -1.11 9.81
CA HIS A 53 -2.51 -2.40 9.12
C HIS A 53 -3.22 -2.34 7.77
N LEU A 54 -2.71 -3.10 6.81
CA LEU A 54 -3.36 -3.26 5.51
C LEU A 54 -4.44 -4.33 5.62
N VAL A 55 -5.68 -3.99 5.28
CA VAL A 55 -6.81 -4.91 5.29
C VAL A 55 -7.24 -5.18 3.86
N VAL A 56 -7.16 -6.44 3.44
CA VAL A 56 -7.63 -6.91 2.14
C VAL A 56 -8.91 -7.71 2.35
N ARG A 57 -10.00 -7.27 1.74
CA ARG A 57 -11.30 -7.95 1.83
C ARG A 57 -11.76 -8.32 0.44
N GLY A 58 -12.43 -9.45 0.31
CA GLY A 58 -13.14 -9.74 -0.92
C GLY A 58 -14.36 -10.61 -0.70
N THR A 59 -15.37 -10.41 -1.54
CA THR A 59 -16.59 -11.23 -1.54
C THR A 59 -17.03 -11.43 -2.97
N ARG A 60 -17.18 -12.69 -3.38
CA ARG A 60 -17.71 -13.03 -4.70
C ARG A 60 -18.84 -14.02 -4.60
N GLN A 61 -19.76 -13.94 -5.56
CA GLN A 61 -20.81 -14.92 -5.73
C GLN A 61 -20.31 -16.09 -6.58
N MET A 62 -20.45 -17.33 -6.09
CA MET A 62 -20.12 -18.54 -6.84
C MET A 62 -21.33 -19.11 -7.58
N THR A 63 -22.49 -19.09 -6.95
CA THR A 63 -23.78 -19.51 -7.51
C THR A 63 -24.89 -18.65 -6.91
N GLU A 64 -26.14 -18.81 -7.37
CA GLU A 64 -27.31 -18.07 -6.86
C GLU A 64 -27.41 -18.05 -5.32
N HIS A 65 -26.98 -19.14 -4.65
CA HIS A 65 -27.11 -19.30 -3.20
C HIS A 65 -25.76 -19.50 -2.49
N LYS A 66 -24.62 -19.26 -3.15
CA LYS A 66 -23.30 -19.51 -2.56
C LYS A 66 -22.36 -18.33 -2.76
N TYR A 67 -21.80 -17.86 -1.65
CA TYR A 67 -20.83 -16.78 -1.61
C TYR A 67 -19.51 -17.27 -1.03
N LEU A 68 -18.41 -16.72 -1.56
CA LEU A 68 -17.06 -16.93 -1.07
C LEU A 68 -16.51 -15.58 -0.61
N SER A 69 -16.04 -15.48 0.63
CA SER A 69 -15.48 -14.27 1.20
C SER A 69 -14.13 -14.51 1.86
N PHE A 70 -13.35 -13.44 2.01
CA PHE A 70 -12.14 -13.42 2.82
C PHE A 70 -11.93 -12.03 3.40
N GLU A 71 -11.25 -11.98 4.54
CA GLU A 71 -10.78 -10.77 5.18
C GLU A 71 -9.45 -11.07 5.83
N GLU A 72 -8.38 -10.46 5.32
CA GLU A 72 -7.02 -10.68 5.82
C GLU A 72 -6.42 -9.34 6.21
N THR A 73 -5.76 -9.31 7.36
CA THR A 73 -5.07 -8.13 7.89
C THR A 73 -3.58 -8.40 7.93
N PHE A 74 -2.79 -7.47 7.39
CA PHE A 74 -1.35 -7.62 7.25
C PHE A 74 -0.63 -6.46 7.93
N ASP A 75 0.42 -6.81 8.68
CA ASP A 75 1.42 -5.86 9.14
C ASP A 75 2.26 -5.38 7.97
N VAL A 76 2.28 -4.05 7.80
CA VAL A 76 3.05 -3.42 6.73
C VAL A 76 4.39 -2.96 7.28
N PRO A 77 5.48 -3.15 6.52
CA PRO A 77 6.79 -2.62 6.92
C PRO A 77 6.75 -1.11 7.21
N ASP A 78 7.51 -0.66 8.21
CA ASP A 78 7.51 0.74 8.68
C ASP A 78 7.91 1.74 7.58
N ASP A 79 8.81 1.32 6.69
CA ASP A 79 9.24 2.09 5.53
C ASP A 79 8.22 2.09 4.39
N GLY A 80 7.07 1.42 4.52
CA GLY A 80 5.97 1.42 3.56
C GLY A 80 5.08 2.66 3.65
N ASP A 81 4.76 3.24 2.50
CA ASP A 81 3.80 4.31 2.32
C ASP A 81 2.43 3.71 1.94
N LEU A 82 1.59 3.49 2.96
CA LEU A 82 0.25 2.94 2.81
C LEU A 82 -0.72 3.89 2.11
N GLU A 83 -0.49 5.20 2.13
CA GLU A 83 -1.36 6.16 1.46
C GLU A 83 -1.24 6.05 -0.07
N GLN A 84 -0.10 5.57 -0.55
CA GLN A 84 0.15 5.28 -1.96
C GLN A 84 0.00 3.80 -2.31
N ALA A 85 -0.53 2.98 -1.39
CA ALA A 85 -0.78 1.59 -1.66
C ALA A 85 -1.87 1.43 -2.73
N GLY A 86 -1.65 0.52 -3.67
CA GLY A 86 -2.59 0.23 -4.76
C GLY A 86 -2.64 -1.26 -5.05
N GLY A 87 -3.78 -1.73 -5.55
CA GLY A 87 -3.98 -3.14 -5.88
C GLY A 87 -4.33 -3.35 -7.35
N MET A 88 -3.81 -4.41 -7.94
CA MET A 88 -4.12 -4.84 -9.31
C MET A 88 -4.09 -6.37 -9.42
N PHE A 89 -4.83 -6.92 -10.38
CA PHE A 89 -4.76 -8.35 -10.70
C PHE A 89 -3.66 -8.62 -11.74
N GLU A 90 -2.84 -9.63 -11.47
CA GLU A 90 -1.91 -10.28 -12.39
C GLU A 90 -2.53 -11.63 -12.79
N ASP A 91 -2.61 -11.90 -14.10
CA ASP A 91 -3.05 -13.18 -14.69
C ASP A 91 -4.40 -13.72 -14.16
N ASP A 92 -5.33 -12.83 -13.80
CA ASP A 92 -6.69 -13.13 -13.30
C ASP A 92 -6.75 -14.02 -12.04
N GLN A 93 -5.61 -14.31 -11.42
CA GLN A 93 -5.49 -15.23 -10.28
C GLN A 93 -4.69 -14.66 -9.11
N ILE A 94 -3.84 -13.66 -9.35
CA ILE A 94 -2.98 -13.08 -8.33
C ILE A 94 -3.37 -11.63 -8.13
N TYR A 95 -3.84 -11.27 -6.95
CA TYR A 95 -4.01 -9.86 -6.58
C TYR A 95 -2.71 -9.35 -5.97
N ARG A 96 -2.06 -8.42 -6.66
CA ARG A 96 -0.84 -7.76 -6.22
C ARG A 96 -1.16 -6.40 -5.64
N VAL A 97 -0.83 -6.23 -4.36
CA VAL A 97 -0.78 -4.93 -3.70
C VAL A 97 0.65 -4.40 -3.78
N VAL A 98 0.78 -3.17 -4.27
CA VAL A 98 2.02 -2.41 -4.34
C VAL A 98 2.00 -1.37 -3.23
N ILE A 99 3.03 -1.37 -2.39
CA ILE A 99 3.20 -0.43 -1.28
C ILE A 99 4.55 0.27 -1.49
N PRO A 100 4.58 1.51 -1.99
CA PRO A 100 5.82 2.23 -2.20
C PRO A 100 6.61 2.42 -0.90
N LYS A 101 7.93 2.49 -0.98
CA LYS A 101 8.77 2.84 0.18
C LYS A 101 8.79 4.36 0.38
N LYS A 102 8.64 4.80 1.63
CA LYS A 102 8.78 6.20 2.05
C LYS A 102 10.19 6.67 1.71
N LYS A 103 10.30 7.75 0.94
CA LYS A 103 11.59 8.40 0.69
C LYS A 103 12.11 8.97 2.02
N LYS A 104 13.20 8.41 2.53
CA LYS A 104 13.93 8.98 3.67
C LYS A 104 14.53 10.31 3.20
N TYR A 105 13.85 11.42 3.49
CA TYR A 105 14.51 12.71 3.48
C TYR A 105 15.53 12.68 4.62
N LEU A 106 16.80 12.42 4.28
CA LEU A 106 17.92 12.68 5.19
C LEU A 106 17.88 14.18 5.49
N GLY A 107 17.31 14.53 6.64
CA GLY A 107 17.30 15.90 7.12
C GLY A 107 18.71 16.47 7.07
N GLN A 108 18.86 17.62 6.40
CA GLN A 108 20.01 18.49 6.57
C GLN A 108 20.24 18.68 8.07
N ARG A 109 21.31 18.09 8.59
CA ARG A 109 21.89 18.58 9.85
C ARG A 109 22.33 20.01 9.53
N ASN A 110 21.59 20.98 10.05
CA ASN A 110 22.07 22.36 10.12
C ASN A 110 23.36 22.31 10.93
N ILE A 111 24.49 22.43 10.23
CA ILE A 111 25.75 22.82 10.85
C ILE A 111 25.58 24.33 10.99
N ASN A 112 25.19 24.79 12.18
CA ASN A 112 25.40 26.18 12.53
C ASN A 112 26.92 26.32 12.64
N GLU A 113 27.56 26.83 11.59
CA GLU A 113 28.93 27.34 11.63
C GLU A 113 28.90 28.62 12.45
N ASP A 114 29.05 28.46 13.76
CA ASP A 114 29.37 29.55 14.66
C ASP A 114 30.87 29.86 14.46
N ASP A 115 31.16 30.71 13.47
CA ASP A 115 32.47 31.32 13.23
C ASP A 115 32.83 32.22 14.41
N HIS A 116 33.55 31.67 15.39
CA HIS A 116 34.39 32.44 16.29
C HIS A 116 35.81 31.86 16.22
N GLY A 117 36.65 32.56 15.47
CA GLY A 117 38.08 32.31 15.41
C GLY A 117 38.72 32.37 16.80
N HIS A 118 39.43 31.31 17.15
CA HIS A 118 40.54 31.39 18.10
C HIS A 118 41.58 30.31 17.82
N ASP A 119 42.54 30.71 17.00
CA ASP A 119 43.92 30.31 16.95
C ASP A 119 44.49 29.79 18.28
N SER A 120 44.95 28.53 18.28
CA SER A 120 45.96 28.00 19.22
C SER A 120 46.57 26.65 18.77
N ILE A 121 47.68 26.82 18.08
CA ILE A 121 48.92 26.04 17.96
C ILE A 121 49.23 24.91 19.02
N PHE A 122 49.45 23.66 18.52
CA PHE A 122 50.29 22.48 18.96
C PHE A 122 49.92 21.55 20.16
N PRO A 123 50.42 20.26 20.26
CA PRO A 123 51.03 19.32 19.28
C PRO A 123 50.53 17.82 19.34
N LYS A 124 51.15 16.98 18.48
CA LYS A 124 50.96 15.53 18.12
C LYS A 124 50.98 14.47 19.24
N SER A 125 50.25 13.35 19.02
CA SER A 125 50.68 11.92 19.22
C SER A 125 49.60 10.97 18.62
N GLY A 126 49.82 10.22 17.52
CA GLY A 126 50.20 8.78 17.45
C GLY A 126 48.97 7.84 17.63
N ILE A 127 48.60 6.80 16.84
CA ILE A 127 49.29 5.78 16.00
C ILE A 127 48.23 4.97 15.18
N GLY A 128 48.54 4.64 13.89
CA GLY A 128 48.15 3.43 13.11
C GLY A 128 46.68 3.27 12.63
N SER A 129 46.30 2.82 11.42
CA SER A 129 46.93 2.11 10.28
C SER A 129 45.92 2.07 9.07
N PRO A 130 46.25 1.55 7.85
CA PRO A 130 45.88 2.22 6.58
C PRO A 130 45.06 1.41 5.52
N LYS A 131 44.68 2.11 4.42
CA LYS A 131 44.42 1.69 3.00
C LYS A 131 43.00 1.28 2.51
N THR A 132 42.33 2.26 1.88
CA THR A 132 41.75 2.33 0.51
C THR A 132 41.02 1.14 -0.17
N LEU A 133 39.76 1.38 -0.59
CA LEU A 133 39.08 0.78 -1.77
C LEU A 133 38.24 1.88 -2.49
N PRO A 134 37.86 1.76 -3.78
CA PRO A 134 38.19 2.73 -4.81
C PRO A 134 37.02 3.65 -5.19
N ASN A 135 37.37 4.83 -5.71
CA ASN A 135 36.47 5.82 -6.28
C ASN A 135 35.62 5.22 -7.41
N LYS A 136 34.28 5.30 -7.28
CA LYS A 136 33.32 5.11 -8.38
C LYS A 136 32.98 6.48 -8.98
N PRO A 137 33.04 6.67 -10.31
CA PRO A 137 32.94 7.99 -10.93
C PRO A 137 31.54 8.61 -10.81
N SER A 138 31.53 9.89 -10.47
CA SER A 138 30.39 10.80 -10.41
C SER A 138 29.80 11.06 -11.80
N HIS A 139 28.62 10.48 -12.08
CA HIS A 139 27.76 10.92 -13.18
C HIS A 139 26.84 12.05 -12.69
N PRO A 140 26.63 13.13 -13.46
CA PRO A 140 25.80 14.25 -13.03
C PRO A 140 24.33 13.83 -12.91
N LEU A 141 23.71 14.17 -11.78
CA LEU A 141 22.29 13.97 -11.51
C LEU A 141 21.45 14.77 -12.53
N PRO A 142 20.36 14.20 -13.07
CA PRO A 142 19.39 14.96 -13.83
C PRO A 142 18.65 15.96 -12.91
N PRO A 143 18.27 17.15 -13.41
CA PRO A 143 17.49 18.10 -12.63
C PRO A 143 16.12 17.50 -12.25
N PRO A 144 15.57 17.85 -11.08
CA PRO A 144 14.28 17.34 -10.64
C PRO A 144 13.16 17.84 -11.56
N LEU A 145 12.42 16.92 -12.18
CA LEU A 145 11.14 17.23 -12.80
C LEU A 145 10.11 17.46 -11.69
N ILE A 146 9.68 18.70 -11.57
CA ILE A 146 8.59 19.13 -10.69
C ILE A 146 7.31 18.46 -11.21
N SER A 147 6.90 17.34 -10.61
CA SER A 147 5.58 16.76 -10.87
C SER A 147 4.58 17.47 -9.97
N VAL A 148 3.82 18.36 -10.60
CA VAL A 148 2.79 19.19 -9.98
C VAL A 148 1.58 18.34 -9.65
N ASP A 149 1.09 18.54 -8.43
CA ASP A 149 -0.07 17.96 -7.77
C ASP A 149 -1.26 17.63 -8.70
N ASN A 150 -1.53 16.34 -8.86
CA ASN A 150 -2.75 15.82 -9.53
C ASN A 150 -3.53 14.82 -8.65
N SER A 151 -3.15 14.66 -7.37
CA SER A 151 -3.75 13.64 -6.49
C SER A 151 -5.01 14.16 -5.77
N ILE A 152 -5.04 15.44 -5.42
CA ILE A 152 -6.16 16.06 -4.68
C ILE A 152 -7.46 16.03 -5.52
N LYS A 153 -7.34 16.10 -6.85
CA LYS A 153 -8.51 16.06 -7.76
C LYS A 153 -9.15 14.67 -7.86
N LYS A 154 -8.39 13.59 -7.68
CA LYS A 154 -8.92 12.22 -7.79
C LYS A 154 -9.69 11.80 -6.54
N ILE A 155 -9.18 12.13 -5.36
CA ILE A 155 -9.85 11.83 -4.08
C ILE A 155 -11.19 12.57 -3.96
N ALA A 156 -11.24 13.85 -4.36
CA ALA A 156 -12.48 14.62 -4.39
C ALA A 156 -13.53 14.04 -5.34
N PHE A 157 -13.12 13.43 -6.47
CA PHE A 157 -14.02 12.82 -7.44
C PHE A 157 -14.70 11.56 -6.88
N PHE A 158 -13.96 10.71 -6.16
CA PHE A 158 -14.53 9.52 -5.51
C PHE A 158 -15.50 9.87 -4.38
N ILE A 159 -15.19 10.88 -3.56
CA ILE A 159 -16.09 11.34 -2.50
C ILE A 159 -17.39 11.90 -3.09
N ALA A 160 -17.31 12.70 -4.17
CA ALA A 160 -18.49 13.25 -4.84
C ALA A 160 -19.39 12.16 -5.43
N ILE A 161 -18.83 11.11 -6.03
CA ILE A 161 -19.61 9.96 -6.54
C ILE A 161 -20.31 9.24 -5.40
N LEU A 162 -19.62 8.99 -4.29
CA LEU A 162 -20.16 8.27 -3.13
C LEU A 162 -21.33 9.03 -2.49
N ILE A 163 -21.21 10.35 -2.34
CA ILE A 163 -22.29 11.22 -1.85
C ILE A 163 -23.47 11.22 -2.81
N ALA A 164 -23.24 11.34 -4.13
CA ALA A 164 -24.31 11.34 -5.12
C ALA A 164 -25.08 10.00 -5.15
N THR A 165 -24.38 8.86 -5.03
CA THR A 165 -25.02 7.54 -4.94
C THR A 165 -25.83 7.37 -3.65
N TYR A 166 -25.35 7.90 -2.53
CA TYR A 166 -26.05 7.82 -1.24
C TYR A 166 -27.32 8.66 -1.22
N VAL A 167 -27.27 9.89 -1.76
CA VAL A 167 -28.44 10.78 -1.88
C VAL A 167 -29.50 10.20 -2.83
N ALA A 168 -29.08 9.59 -3.95
CA ALA A 168 -30.01 8.94 -4.88
C ALA A 168 -30.70 7.70 -4.29
N TRP A 169 -30.04 7.00 -3.36
CA TRP A 169 -30.63 5.84 -2.65
C TRP A 169 -31.63 6.26 -1.57
N LEU A 170 -31.40 7.37 -0.86
CA LEU A 170 -32.32 7.87 0.17
C LEU A 170 -33.62 8.48 -0.38
N ASN A 171 -33.61 8.94 -1.63
CA ASN A 171 -34.74 9.67 -2.22
C ASN A 171 -35.67 8.76 -3.07
N ARG A 172 -35.59 7.45 -2.87
CA ARG A 172 -36.40 6.42 -3.55
C ARG A 172 -37.21 5.62 -2.55
#